data_AF-A0A9J6DDW4-F1
#
_entry.id   AF-A0A9J6DDW4-F1
#
_cell.length_a   1.000
_cell.length_b   1.000
_cell.length_c   1.000
_cell.angle_alpha   90.00
_cell.angle_beta   90.00
_cell.angle_gamma   90.00
#
_symmetry.space_group_name_H-M   'P 1'
#
loop_
_entity.id
_entity.type
_entity.pdbx_description
1 polymer ?
#
loop_
_entity_poly.entity_id
_entity_poly.type
_entity_poly.pdbx_seq_one_letter_code
_entity_poly.pdbx_strand_id
1 'polypeptide(L)'
;MFPAIPPPPFLQCPGMPSIPWKTWRCVLQVYVDAAAPDATPNTKKALLLNALGVEGMQAYYKAADEQTLPEGVQASGDGATCDAYQQALAILNAYFAPPEDAF
;
A
#
# COMPACT_ATOMS: atom_id res chain seq x y z
N MET A 1 -11.15 -14.06 -20.99
CA MET A 1 -10.64 -13.73 -19.64
C MET A 1 -11.69 -12.84 -18.99
N PHE A 2 -12.21 -13.21 -17.83
CA PHE A 2 -13.11 -12.31 -17.09
C PHE A 2 -12.27 -11.16 -16.53
N PRO A 3 -12.73 -9.90 -16.64
CA PRO A 3 -11.98 -8.78 -16.07
C PRO A 3 -11.91 -8.94 -14.55
N ALA A 4 -10.73 -8.73 -13.98
CA ALA A 4 -10.56 -8.70 -12.54
C ALA A 4 -11.39 -7.55 -11.95
N ILE A 5 -12.02 -7.80 -10.80
CA ILE A 5 -12.87 -6.80 -10.12
C ILE A 5 -11.98 -5.92 -9.25
N PRO A 6 -11.86 -4.61 -9.53
CA PRO A 6 -11.03 -3.73 -8.73
C PRO A 6 -11.58 -3.59 -7.31
N PRO A 7 -10.72 -3.55 -6.28
CA PRO A 7 -11.17 -3.30 -4.92
C PRO A 7 -11.77 -1.89 -4.82
N PRO A 8 -12.74 -1.67 -3.91
CA PRO A 8 -13.16 -0.32 -3.58
C PRO A 8 -11.98 0.46 -2.98
N PRO A 9 -11.91 1.79 -3.17
CA PRO A 9 -10.88 2.61 -2.55
C PRO A 9 -10.85 2.39 -1.02
N PHE A 10 -9.66 2.16 -0.46
CA PHE A 10 -9.52 1.91 0.98
C PHE A 10 -9.99 3.10 1.83
N LEU A 11 -9.47 4.28 1.49
CA LEU A 11 -9.67 5.52 2.22
C LEU A 11 -9.71 6.70 1.24
N GLN A 12 -10.89 6.91 0.64
CA GLN A 12 -11.12 8.02 -0.29
C GLN A 12 -11.43 9.34 0.42
N CYS A 13 -12.12 9.28 1.56
CA CYS A 13 -12.53 10.42 2.36
C CYS A 13 -11.94 10.31 3.77
N PRO A 14 -11.71 11.45 4.45
CA PRO A 14 -11.14 11.44 5.78
C PRO A 14 -12.09 10.75 6.75
N GLY A 15 -11.56 9.92 7.64
CA GLY A 15 -12.34 9.17 8.62
C GLY A 15 -11.90 7.72 8.76
N MET A 16 -12.82 6.87 9.24
CA MET A 16 -12.56 5.43 9.36
C MET A 16 -12.84 4.72 8.04
N PRO A 17 -11.92 3.86 7.57
CA PRO A 17 -12.16 3.06 6.38
C PRO A 17 -13.32 2.08 6.64
N SER A 18 -14.20 1.90 5.66
CA SER A 18 -15.36 0.99 5.78
C SER A 18 -14.96 -0.47 5.96
N ILE A 19 -13.76 -0.84 5.51
CA ILE A 19 -13.20 -2.19 5.59
C ILE A 19 -11.90 -2.11 6.41
N PRO A 20 -11.69 -2.96 7.43
CA PRO A 20 -10.43 -3.00 8.16
C PRO A 20 -9.25 -3.27 7.22
N TRP A 21 -8.10 -2.62 7.50
CA TRP A 21 -6.88 -2.70 6.68
C TRP A 21 -6.49 -4.13 6.30
N LYS A 22 -6.47 -5.05 7.28
CA LYS A 22 -6.11 -6.46 7.07
C LYS A 22 -7.00 -7.13 6.02
N THR A 23 -8.32 -6.93 6.13
CA THR A 23 -9.30 -7.50 5.21
C THR A 23 -9.17 -6.88 3.83
N TRP A 24 -9.07 -5.56 3.75
CA TRP A 24 -8.95 -4.83 2.48
C TRP A 24 -7.67 -5.23 1.72
N ARG A 25 -6.55 -5.38 2.43
CA ARG A 25 -5.27 -5.82 1.84
C ARG A 25 -5.38 -7.21 1.20
N CYS A 26 -6.10 -8.13 1.83
CA CYS A 26 -6.34 -9.45 1.23
C CYS A 26 -7.13 -9.33 -0.09
N VAL A 27 -8.14 -8.47 -0.15
CA VAL A 27 -8.91 -8.21 -1.38
C VAL A 27 -8.01 -7.62 -2.47
N LEU A 28 -7.17 -6.64 -2.13
CA LEU A 28 -6.22 -6.04 -3.07
C LEU A 28 -5.23 -7.09 -3.61
N GLN A 29 -4.71 -7.98 -2.77
CA GLN A 29 -3.77 -9.01 -3.20
C GLN A 29 -4.40 -9.92 -4.25
N VAL A 30 -5.61 -10.43 -3.99
CA VAL A 30 -6.35 -11.27 -4.95
C VAL A 30 -6.60 -10.53 -6.25
N TYR A 31 -6.93 -9.24 -6.19
CA TYR A 31 -7.09 -8.42 -7.38
C TYR A 31 -5.78 -8.29 -8.18
N VAL A 32 -4.66 -8.00 -7.53
CA VAL A 32 -3.35 -7.87 -8.20
C VAL A 32 -2.96 -9.19 -8.87
N ASP A 33 -3.15 -10.32 -8.19
CA ASP A 33 -2.84 -11.65 -8.74
C ASP A 33 -3.72 -12.02 -9.93
N ALA A 34 -4.98 -11.56 -9.95
CA ALA A 34 -5.92 -11.79 -11.05
C ALA A 34 -5.75 -10.80 -12.22
N ALA A 35 -5.49 -9.52 -11.93
CA ALA A 35 -5.46 -8.43 -12.90
C ALA A 35 -4.08 -8.26 -13.54
N ALA A 36 -3.02 -8.54 -12.79
CA ALA A 36 -1.65 -8.28 -13.19
C ALA A 36 -0.67 -9.31 -12.59
N PRO A 37 -0.81 -10.60 -12.96
CA PRO A 37 0.01 -11.68 -12.41
C PRO A 37 1.52 -11.45 -12.63
N ASP A 38 1.88 -10.89 -13.79
CA ASP A 38 3.27 -10.58 -14.17
C ASP A 38 3.68 -9.12 -13.84
N ALA A 39 2.92 -8.43 -12.97
CA ALA A 39 3.24 -7.06 -12.60
C ALA A 39 4.61 -6.95 -11.94
N THR A 40 5.40 -5.98 -12.41
CA THR A 40 6.62 -5.60 -11.71
C THR A 40 6.27 -5.07 -10.31
N PRO A 41 7.16 -5.16 -9.33
CA PRO A 41 6.91 -4.61 -8.00
C PRO A 41 6.55 -3.11 -7.99
N ASN A 42 7.12 -2.32 -8.90
CA ASN A 42 6.76 -0.91 -9.06
C ASN A 42 5.32 -0.75 -9.56
N THR A 43 4.89 -1.61 -10.48
CA THR A 43 3.49 -1.68 -10.93
C THR A 43 2.57 -2.09 -9.79
N LYS A 44 2.95 -3.08 -8.97
CA LYS A 44 2.19 -3.50 -7.78
C LYS A 44 2.08 -2.37 -6.75
N LYS A 45 3.16 -1.61 -6.53
CA LYS A 45 3.16 -0.40 -5.69
C LYS A 45 2.22 0.66 -6.24
N ALA A 46 2.27 0.94 -7.53
CA ALA A 46 1.36 1.91 -8.16
C ALA A 46 -0.11 1.49 -8.02
N LEU A 47 -0.42 0.20 -8.23
CA LEU A 47 -1.75 -0.36 -8.02
C LEU A 47 -2.22 -0.23 -6.56
N LEU A 48 -1.34 -0.50 -5.60
CA LEU A 48 -1.59 -0.29 -4.18
C LEU A 48 -1.95 1.16 -3.89
N LEU A 49 -1.09 2.11 -4.27
CA LEU A 49 -1.32 3.54 -4.01
C LEU A 49 -2.60 4.03 -4.69
N ASN A 50 -2.86 3.60 -5.93
CA ASN A 50 -4.10 3.93 -6.62
C ASN A 50 -5.34 3.40 -5.89
N ALA A 51 -5.27 2.18 -5.35
CA ALA A 51 -6.38 1.56 -4.63
C ALA A 51 -6.57 2.14 -3.21
N LEU A 52 -5.59 2.84 -2.64
CA LEU A 52 -5.74 3.47 -1.32
C LEU A 52 -6.77 4.60 -1.32
N GLY A 53 -6.98 5.29 -2.45
CA GLY A 53 -7.74 6.53 -2.49
C GLY A 53 -6.93 7.74 -2.02
N VAL A 54 -7.52 8.94 -2.15
CA VAL A 54 -6.84 10.22 -1.94
C VAL A 54 -6.23 10.34 -0.53
N GLU A 55 -7.03 10.09 0.49
CA GLU A 55 -6.61 10.20 1.89
C GLU A 55 -5.64 9.09 2.29
N GLY A 56 -5.84 7.88 1.78
CA GLY A 56 -4.90 6.78 1.99
C GLY A 56 -3.53 7.04 1.36
N MET A 57 -3.47 7.68 0.19
CA MET A 57 -2.21 8.13 -0.41
C MET A 57 -1.54 9.23 0.43
N GLN A 58 -2.30 10.19 0.94
CA GLN A 58 -1.74 11.24 1.81
C GLN A 58 -1.15 10.65 3.09
N ALA A 59 -1.85 9.69 3.71
CA ALA A 59 -1.33 8.95 4.87
C ALA A 59 -0.03 8.20 4.54
N TYR A 60 0.03 7.54 3.37
CA TYR A 60 1.26 6.90 2.91
C TYR A 60 2.42 7.88 2.80
N TYR A 61 2.24 9.01 2.10
CA TYR A 61 3.32 9.97 1.90
C TYR A 61 3.77 10.61 3.21
N LYS A 62 2.82 10.91 4.11
CA LYS A 62 3.14 11.40 5.45
C LYS A 62 3.98 10.37 6.22
N ALA A 63 3.53 9.12 6.28
CA ALA A 63 4.24 8.06 6.99
C ALA A 63 5.61 7.73 6.37
N ALA A 64 5.73 7.81 5.05
CA ALA A 64 6.99 7.64 4.34
C ALA A 64 7.98 8.78 4.64
N ASP A 65 7.50 10.02 4.65
CA ASP A 65 8.30 11.20 4.99
C ASP A 65 8.84 11.11 6.44
N GLU A 66 7.97 10.73 7.38
CA GLU A 66 8.30 10.49 8.80
C GLU A 66 9.37 9.38 8.97
N GLN A 67 9.42 8.39 8.09
CA GLN A 67 10.45 7.34 8.09
C GLN A 67 11.76 7.75 7.39
N THR A 68 11.77 8.84 6.63
CA THR A 68 12.95 9.33 5.88
C THR A 68 13.78 10.40 6.61
N LEU A 69 13.39 10.84 7.81
CA LEU A 69 14.27 11.59 8.72
C LEU A 69 14.90 10.65 9.75
N PRO A 70 16.25 10.58 9.90
CA PRO A 70 17.19 11.70 9.81
C PRO A 70 18.30 11.56 8.74
N GLU A 71 18.80 12.71 8.30
CA GLU A 71 20.13 13.00 7.70
C GLU A 71 20.76 11.97 6.74
N GLY A 72 20.62 12.26 5.44
CA GLY A 72 21.74 12.23 4.50
C GLY A 72 22.31 10.89 4.09
N VAL A 73 21.59 10.09 3.30
CA VAL A 73 22.22 9.14 2.37
C VAL A 73 21.42 9.07 1.07
N GLN A 74 22.08 9.40 -0.03
CA GLN A 74 21.61 9.12 -1.39
C GLN A 74 21.40 7.61 -1.56
N ALA A 75 20.18 7.18 -1.89
CA ALA A 75 19.95 5.80 -2.31
C ALA A 75 20.33 5.65 -3.80
N SER A 76 21.60 5.37 -4.03
CA SER A 76 22.11 4.80 -5.28
C SER A 76 21.56 3.39 -5.49
N GLY A 77 21.06 3.13 -6.70
CA GLY A 77 21.37 1.91 -7.46
C GLY A 77 20.58 0.63 -7.18
N ASP A 78 19.82 0.21 -8.19
CA ASP A 78 19.85 -1.17 -8.73
C ASP A 78 19.76 -2.32 -7.71
N GLY A 79 18.56 -2.47 -7.14
CA GLY A 79 18.18 -3.58 -6.26
C GLY A 79 16.77 -3.39 -5.69
N ALA A 80 16.33 -2.14 -5.59
CA ALA A 80 15.08 -1.69 -4.97
C ALA A 80 13.78 -2.07 -5.70
N THR A 81 13.82 -2.78 -6.84
CA THR A 81 12.58 -3.13 -7.54
C THR A 81 11.81 -4.19 -6.76
N CYS A 82 12.39 -5.34 -6.40
CA CYS A 82 11.68 -6.41 -5.67
C CYS A 82 10.99 -5.91 -4.38
N ASP A 83 11.66 -5.02 -3.65
CA ASP A 83 11.23 -4.55 -2.34
C ASP A 83 10.27 -3.36 -2.36
N ALA A 84 10.10 -2.63 -3.48
CA ALA A 84 9.31 -1.39 -3.49
C ALA A 84 7.84 -1.58 -3.04
N TYR A 85 7.22 -2.69 -3.45
CA TYR A 85 5.85 -3.04 -3.03
C TYR A 85 5.80 -3.48 -1.57
N GLN A 86 6.75 -4.30 -1.14
CA GLN A 86 6.81 -4.81 0.23
C GLN A 86 7.13 -3.69 1.23
N GLN A 87 8.02 -2.78 0.89
CA GLN A 87 8.34 -1.59 1.67
C GLN A 87 7.12 -0.69 1.82
N ALA A 88 6.40 -0.41 0.73
CA ALA A 88 5.18 0.39 0.80
C ALA A 88 4.11 -0.27 1.67
N LEU A 89 3.94 -1.59 1.56
CA LEU A 89 3.05 -2.35 2.44
C LEU A 89 3.48 -2.31 3.90
N ALA A 90 4.77 -2.36 4.20
CA ALA A 90 5.27 -2.29 5.57
C ALA A 90 4.94 -0.94 6.22
N ILE A 91 5.16 0.17 5.50
CA ILE A 91 4.80 1.52 5.94
C ILE A 91 3.30 1.60 6.25
N LEU A 92 2.47 1.16 5.30
CA LEU A 92 1.01 1.19 5.45
C LEU A 92 0.51 0.26 6.56
N ASN A 93 1.13 -0.90 6.73
CA ASN A 93 0.76 -1.82 7.79
C ASN A 93 1.09 -1.24 9.16
N ALA A 94 2.24 -0.59 9.34
CA ALA A 94 2.56 0.10 10.59
C ALA A 94 1.58 1.26 10.87
N TYR A 95 1.11 1.95 9.83
CA TYR A 95 0.19 3.09 9.98
C TYR A 95 -1.27 2.69 10.21
N PHE A 96 -1.77 1.68 9.51
CA PHE A 96 -3.19 1.30 9.49
C PHE A 96 -3.53 0.00 10.24
N ALA A 97 -2.56 -0.85 10.56
CA ALA A 97 -2.85 -2.00 11.41
C ALA A 97 -3.07 -1.53 12.85
N PRO A 98 -4.17 -1.94 13.50
CA PRO A 98 -4.33 -1.67 14.92
C PRO A 98 -3.22 -2.36 15.71
N PRO A 99 -2.73 -1.78 16.82
CA PRO A 99 -1.90 -2.51 17.77
C PRO A 99 -2.70 -3.74 18.25
N GLU A 100 -2.08 -4.90 18.31
CA GLU A 100 -2.72 -6.20 18.64
C GLU A 100 -3.29 -6.30 20.08
N ASP A 101 -3.56 -5.18 20.76
CA ASP A 101 -3.91 -5.05 22.18
C ASP A 101 -5.27 -4.36 22.40
N ALA A 102 -6.28 -4.72 21.61
CA ALA A 102 -7.66 -4.29 21.84
C ALA A 102 -8.63 -5.46 21.60
N PHE A 103 -8.57 -6.46 22.47
CA PHE A 103 -9.65 -7.41 22.73
C PHE A 103 -10.13 -7.25 24.17
#